data_AF-A0A962T2C8-F1
#
_entry.id   AF-A0A962T2C8-F1
#
_cell.length_a   1.000
_cell.length_b   1.000
_cell.length_c   1.000
_cell.angle_alpha   90.00
_cell.angle_beta   90.00
_cell.angle_gamma   90.00
#
_symmetry.space_group_name_H-M   'P 1'
#
loop_
_entity.id
_entity.type
_entity.pdbx_description
1 polymer ?
#
loop_
_entity_poly.entity_id
_entity_poly.type
_entity_poly.pdbx_seq_one_letter_code
_entity_poly.pdbx_strand_id
1 'polypeptide(L)'
;MRDWLAPRLERLHHFLLPPICLLCGAAGAAGRDLCAGCAADLPRNSHACAICALPLSLDNRVGRCSQCCAQLPDYDRAFAPFCYRPPLDSLIRRLKFNGRLS
;
A
#
# COMPACT_ATOMS: atom_id res chain seq x y z
N MET A 1 4.70 -17.60 29.33
CA MET A 1 4.33 -16.68 30.45
C MET A 1 4.85 -15.27 30.16
N ARG A 2 4.34 -14.57 29.11
CA ARG A 2 4.65 -13.14 28.86
C ARG A 2 3.83 -12.44 27.73
N ASP A 3 2.51 -12.65 27.61
CA ASP A 3 1.73 -12.02 26.50
C ASP A 3 0.49 -11.20 26.92
N TRP A 4 0.25 -10.97 28.23
CA TRP A 4 -0.95 -10.27 28.70
C TRP A 4 -0.82 -8.73 28.83
N LEU A 5 0.34 -8.14 28.53
CA LEU A 5 0.60 -6.69 28.67
C LEU A 5 0.38 -5.86 27.39
N ALA A 6 0.38 -6.49 26.22
CA ALA A 6 0.29 -5.82 24.91
C ALA A 6 -0.89 -4.85 24.76
N PRO A 7 -2.14 -5.19 25.12
CA PRO A 7 -3.29 -4.32 24.81
C PRO A 7 -3.36 -3.06 25.68
N ARG A 8 -2.67 -3.03 26.84
CA ARG A 8 -2.55 -1.82 27.67
C ARG A 8 -1.46 -0.89 27.14
N LEU A 9 -0.37 -1.45 26.64
CA LEU A 9 0.73 -0.68 26.05
C LEU A 9 0.30 0.00 24.75
N GLU A 10 -0.43 -0.73 23.88
CA GLU A 10 -0.97 -0.20 22.62
C GLU A 10 -1.95 0.96 22.84
N ARG A 11 -2.83 0.85 23.85
CA ARG A 11 -3.76 1.93 24.22
C ARG A 11 -3.03 3.17 24.72
N LEU A 12 -1.98 2.99 25.52
CA LEU A 12 -1.17 4.10 26.02
C LEU A 12 -0.42 4.79 24.88
N HIS A 13 0.13 4.01 23.94
CA HIS A 13 0.79 4.52 22.74
C HIS A 13 -0.16 5.35 21.87
N HIS A 14 -1.36 4.83 21.58
CA HIS A 14 -2.35 5.55 20.77
C HIS A 14 -2.88 6.81 21.46
N PHE A 15 -2.85 6.86 22.79
CA PHE A 15 -3.25 8.04 23.56
C PHE A 15 -2.17 9.12 23.58
N LEU A 16 -0.89 8.73 23.77
CA LEU A 16 0.24 9.66 23.83
C LEU A 16 0.70 10.12 22.44
N LEU A 17 0.62 9.23 21.45
CA LEU A 17 0.98 9.45 20.05
C LEU A 17 -0.21 8.98 19.18
N PRO A 18 -1.29 9.79 19.07
CA PRO A 18 -2.41 9.44 18.21
C PRO A 18 -1.93 9.43 16.75
N PRO A 19 -2.33 8.43 15.96
CA PRO A 19 -1.92 8.35 14.57
C PRO A 19 -2.52 9.51 13.78
N ILE A 20 -1.71 10.12 12.93
CA ILE A 20 -2.11 11.24 12.07
C ILE A 20 -1.91 10.83 10.62
N CYS A 21 -2.91 11.09 9.79
CA CYS A 21 -2.84 10.79 8.37
C CYS A 21 -1.66 11.52 7.72
N LEU A 22 -0.68 10.77 7.22
CA LEU A 22 0.49 11.33 6.56
C LEU A 22 0.12 12.14 5.32
N LEU A 23 -1.02 11.87 4.67
CA LEU A 23 -1.44 12.54 3.45
C LEU A 23 -2.19 13.86 3.68
N CYS A 24 -3.14 13.88 4.62
CA CYS A 24 -4.05 15.02 4.81
C CYS A 24 -4.01 15.64 6.21
N GLY A 25 -3.32 15.04 7.18
CA GLY A 25 -3.27 15.52 8.56
C GLY A 25 -4.49 15.22 9.43
N ALA A 26 -5.54 14.58 8.89
CA ALA A 26 -6.68 14.12 9.68
C ALA A 26 -6.30 12.98 10.64
N ALA A 27 -7.18 12.63 11.58
CA ALA A 27 -6.97 11.48 12.46
C ALA A 27 -6.77 10.18 11.65
N GLY A 28 -5.74 9.42 12.00
CA GLY A 28 -5.48 8.09 11.47
C GLY A 28 -6.59 7.11 11.88
N ALA A 29 -6.77 6.05 11.09
CA ALA A 29 -7.79 5.04 11.32
C ALA A 29 -7.17 3.67 11.63
N ALA A 30 -7.80 2.91 12.53
CA ALA A 30 -7.40 1.55 12.89
C ALA A 30 -5.90 1.41 13.26
N GLY A 31 -5.36 2.39 14.00
CA GLY A 31 -3.96 2.39 14.44
C GLY A 31 -2.94 2.66 13.34
N ARG A 32 -3.36 3.20 12.18
CA ARG A 32 -2.48 3.54 11.07
C ARG A 32 -2.41 5.05 10.89
N ASP A 33 -1.25 5.55 10.44
CA ASP A 33 -1.03 6.94 10.04
C ASP A 33 -1.65 7.27 8.66
N LEU A 34 -2.82 6.71 8.40
CA LEU A 34 -3.69 6.97 7.26
C LEU A 34 -5.13 7.04 7.76
N CYS A 35 -5.83 8.12 7.42
CA CYS A 35 -7.27 8.17 7.64
C CYS A 35 -7.98 7.23 6.65
N ALA A 36 -9.24 6.89 6.94
CA ALA A 36 -10.03 5.99 6.12
C ALA A 36 -10.20 6.49 4.67
N GLY A 37 -10.38 7.80 4.46
CA GLY A 37 -10.51 8.41 3.14
C GLY A 37 -9.25 8.24 2.30
N CYS A 38 -8.10 8.70 2.81
CA CYS A 38 -6.83 8.57 2.10
C CYS A 38 -6.42 7.11 1.85
N ALA A 39 -6.78 6.19 2.75
CA ALA A 39 -6.57 4.76 2.54
C ALA A 39 -7.45 4.20 1.40
N ALA A 40 -8.68 4.69 1.26
CA ALA A 40 -9.59 4.33 0.16
C ALA A 40 -9.11 4.87 -1.19
N ASP A 41 -8.49 6.05 -1.21
CA ASP A 41 -7.95 6.70 -2.41
C ASP A 41 -6.65 6.06 -2.93
N LEU A 42 -6.08 5.09 -2.21
CA LEU A 42 -4.87 4.41 -2.67
C LEU A 42 -5.12 3.73 -4.02
N PRO A 43 -4.23 3.93 -5.00
CA PRO A 43 -4.44 3.52 -6.38
C PRO A 43 -4.28 2.01 -6.52
N ARG A 44 -5.34 1.24 -6.28
CA ARG A 44 -5.30 -0.22 -6.40
C ARG A 44 -4.97 -0.66 -7.82
N ASN A 45 -4.12 -1.67 -7.92
CA ASN A 45 -3.77 -2.32 -9.17
C ASN A 45 -4.74 -3.47 -9.46
N SER A 46 -6.01 -3.12 -9.70
CA SER A 46 -7.10 -4.09 -9.80
C SER A 46 -7.12 -4.85 -11.13
N HIS A 47 -6.51 -4.29 -12.18
CA HIS A 47 -6.43 -4.89 -13.50
C HIS A 47 -4.97 -4.93 -13.94
N ALA A 48 -4.33 -6.07 -13.70
CA ALA A 48 -2.90 -6.24 -13.83
C ALA A 48 -2.58 -7.56 -14.54
N CYS A 49 -1.39 -7.63 -15.15
CA CYS A 49 -0.88 -8.87 -15.69
C CYS A 49 -0.75 -9.92 -14.59
N ALA A 50 -1.29 -11.12 -14.83
CA ALA A 50 -1.24 -12.22 -13.86
C ALA A 50 0.18 -12.68 -13.51
N ILE A 51 1.17 -12.37 -14.35
CA ILE A 51 2.58 -12.76 -14.19
C ILE A 51 3.41 -11.60 -13.63
N CYS A 52 3.57 -10.50 -14.38
CA CYS A 52 4.46 -9.41 -13.96
C CYS A 52 3.79 -8.30 -13.16
N ALA A 53 2.48 -8.38 -12.89
CA ALA A 53 1.68 -7.35 -12.22
C ALA A 53 1.68 -5.96 -12.90
N LEU A 54 2.12 -5.87 -14.16
CA LEU A 54 2.02 -4.63 -14.94
C LEU A 54 0.55 -4.22 -15.06
N PRO A 55 0.18 -2.96 -14.73
CA PRO A 55 -1.18 -2.47 -14.95
C PRO A 55 -1.59 -2.63 -16.40
N LEU A 56 -2.77 -3.18 -16.63
CA LEU A 56 -3.34 -3.39 -17.95
C LEU A 56 -4.47 -2.39 -18.21
N SER A 57 -4.76 -2.16 -19.49
CA SER A 57 -5.98 -1.45 -19.89
C SER A 57 -7.18 -2.37 -19.73
N LEU A 58 -8.35 -1.80 -19.39
CA LEU A 58 -9.57 -2.55 -19.03
C LEU A 58 -10.12 -3.43 -20.16
N ASP A 59 -9.74 -3.14 -21.40
CA ASP A 59 -10.08 -3.92 -22.59
C ASP A 59 -9.22 -5.19 -22.75
N ASN A 60 -8.14 -5.34 -21.97
CA ASN A 60 -7.29 -6.53 -22.01
C ASN A 60 -8.00 -7.72 -21.34
N ARG A 61 -8.68 -8.52 -22.16
CA ARG A 61 -9.36 -9.76 -21.73
C ARG A 61 -8.43 -10.94 -21.47
N VAL A 62 -7.17 -10.86 -21.94
CA VAL A 62 -6.21 -11.96 -21.84
C VAL A 62 -5.61 -12.05 -20.42
N GLY A 63 -5.63 -10.96 -19.66
CA GLY A 63 -5.05 -10.91 -18.31
C GLY A 63 -3.51 -11.01 -18.31
N ARG A 64 -2.88 -10.83 -19.48
CA ARG A 64 -1.42 -10.82 -19.66
C ARG A 64 -1.00 -9.65 -20.54
N CYS A 65 0.14 -9.05 -20.22
CA CYS A 65 0.74 -8.03 -21.07
C CYS A 65 1.44 -8.66 -22.28
N SER A 66 1.68 -7.86 -23.33
CA SER A 66 2.36 -8.31 -24.55
C SER A 66 3.72 -8.94 -24.27
N GLN A 67 4.48 -8.38 -23.33
CA GLN A 67 5.79 -8.90 -22.94
C GLN A 67 5.69 -10.33 -22.40
N CYS A 68 4.79 -10.58 -21.44
CA CYS A 68 4.60 -11.90 -20.85
C CYS A 68 3.92 -12.91 -21.80
N CYS A 69 3.26 -12.43 -22.86
CA CYS A 69 2.77 -13.30 -23.94
C CYS A 69 3.92 -13.72 -24.87
N ALA A 70 4.87 -12.83 -25.15
CA ALA A 70 6.00 -13.10 -26.02
C ALA A 70 7.06 -13.98 -25.34
N GLN A 71 7.39 -13.68 -24.09
CA GLN A 71 8.38 -14.42 -23.31
C GLN A 71 8.01 -14.41 -21.83
N LEU A 72 8.02 -15.60 -21.22
CA LEU A 72 7.84 -15.72 -19.79
C LEU A 72 9.09 -15.22 -19.05
N PRO A 73 8.93 -14.47 -17.95
CA PRO A 73 10.04 -14.08 -17.10
C PRO A 73 10.56 -15.26 -16.26
N ASP A 74 11.75 -15.13 -15.67
CA ASP A 74 12.38 -16.14 -14.79
C ASP A 74 11.72 -16.28 -13.40
N TYR A 75 10.51 -15.76 -13.23
CA TYR A 75 9.72 -15.82 -12.00
C TYR A 75 8.29 -16.22 -12.31
N ASP A 76 7.64 -16.88 -11.35
CA ASP A 76 6.26 -17.37 -11.53
C ASP A 76 5.24 -16.23 -11.49
N ARG A 77 5.38 -15.33 -10.51
CA ARG A 77 4.42 -14.24 -10.29
C ARG A 77 5.02 -13.10 -9.48
N ALA A 78 4.72 -11.88 -9.91
CA ALA A 78 4.91 -10.66 -9.15
C ALA A 78 3.59 -10.21 -8.51
N PHE A 79 3.68 -9.55 -7.35
CA PHE A 79 2.54 -8.98 -6.65
C PHE A 79 2.78 -7.50 -6.37
N ALA A 80 2.00 -6.65 -7.03
CA ALA A 80 2.02 -5.19 -6.84
C ALA A 80 0.57 -4.72 -6.62
N PRO A 81 0.08 -4.65 -5.37
CA PRO A 81 -1.33 -4.36 -5.07
C PRO A 81 -1.75 -2.92 -5.40
N PHE A 82 -0.78 -2.03 -5.61
CA PHE A 82 -1.02 -0.63 -5.93
C PHE A 82 -0.18 -0.16 -7.10
N CYS A 83 -0.71 0.77 -7.88
CA CYS A 83 0.01 1.47 -8.93
C CYS A 83 0.86 2.60 -8.33
N TYR A 84 2.07 2.79 -8.84
CA TYR A 84 2.94 3.88 -8.42
C TYR A 84 2.45 5.23 -8.96
N ARG A 85 1.44 5.81 -8.31
CA ARG A 85 0.82 7.10 -8.66
C ARG A 85 0.25 7.78 -7.40
N PRO A 86 -0.22 9.03 -7.47
CA PRO A 86 -0.82 9.70 -6.32
C PRO A 86 -2.01 8.93 -5.72
N PRO A 87 -2.16 8.93 -4.38
CA PRO A 87 -1.26 9.54 -3.38
C PRO A 87 -0.12 8.61 -2.88
N LEU A 88 -0.01 7.37 -3.39
CA LEU A 88 0.96 6.38 -2.93
C LEU A 88 2.42 6.77 -3.22
N ASP A 89 2.67 7.36 -4.39
CA ASP A 89 4.00 7.82 -4.81
C ASP A 89 4.63 8.77 -3.79
N SER A 90 3.81 9.61 -3.15
CA SER A 90 4.22 10.61 -2.18
C SER A 90 4.56 9.96 -0.83
N LEU A 91 3.80 8.93 -0.43
CA LEU A 91 4.14 8.09 0.72
C LEU A 91 5.48 7.38 0.51
N ILE A 92 5.68 6.75 -0.65
CA ILE A 92 6.93 6.03 -0.96
C ILE A 92 8.12 6.99 -1.01
N ARG A 93 7.97 8.17 -1.63
CA ARG A 93 9.04 9.18 -1.65
C ARG A 93 9.43 9.66 -0.26
N ARG A 94 8.44 10.01 0.58
CA ARG A 94 8.71 10.47 1.96
C ARG A 94 9.34 9.38 2.81
N LEU A 95 8.94 8.13 2.61
CA LEU A 95 9.58 6.99 3.23
C LEU A 95 11.06 6.87 2.79
N LYS A 96 11.31 6.78 1.48
CA LYS A 96 12.64 6.52 0.91
C LYS A 96 13.64 7.63 1.21
N PHE A 97 13.21 8.88 1.19
CA PHE A 97 14.14 10.02 1.22
C PHE A 97 14.09 10.83 2.52
N ASN A 98 12.99 10.77 3.27
CA ASN A 98 12.82 11.57 4.50
C ASN A 98 12.71 10.71 5.76
N GLY A 99 12.82 9.37 5.65
CA GLY A 99 12.76 8.45 6.78
C GLY A 99 11.45 8.52 7.59
N ARG A 100 10.36 8.99 6.98
CA ARG A 100 9.14 9.35 7.71
C ARG A 100 8.12 8.20 7.63
N LEU A 101 7.95 7.48 8.75
CA LEU A 101 7.13 6.27 8.85
C LEU A 101 6.05 6.31 9.96
N SER A 102 6.04 7.36 10.77
CA SER A 102 5.06 7.65 11.83
C SER A 102 5.30 9.06 12.37
#